data_AF-A0A5C7WYZ8-F1
#
_entry.id   AF-A0A5C7WYZ8-F1
#
_cell.length_a   1.000
_cell.length_b   1.000
_cell.length_c   1.000
_cell.angle_alpha   90.00
_cell.angle_beta   90.00
_cell.angle_gamma   90.00
#
_symmetry.space_group_name_H-M   'P 1'
#
loop_
_entity.id
_entity.type
_entity.pdbx_description
1 polymer ?
#
loop_
_entity_poly.entity_id
_entity_poly.type
_entity_poly.pdbx_seq_one_letter_code
_entity_poly.pdbx_strand_id
1 'polypeptide(L)'
;MSTWRRLGRGVKISVVLGVLMFVGALSDGQWLQSLAGLALAAAGAWVSYTRIRTMRTECEPWPWPPEFRAVVEAMARPVDPTPPARIVPPHEKASLVARVTTTHEGLATLIADKPSAWPWAVFASVLVQRRNDVTDRLRMCAAGYQPRPGLPPLSGQEYAQTALAAMTAVADLTEQIDQFMLSPAFTGAFGKHNGDDTADAEAIMAVANRVMDYHEEFLAQAEACLQTPVRSEAQVFVADMGAFTLRPLAGFEEFIALMCARIGEIQDVLPYAAADATVWFEDVTLTMSLPPDLSERIGAHFRRFNQ
;
A
#
# COMPACT_ATOMS: atom_id res chain seq x y z
N MET A 1 -8.57 -41.35 -10.06
CA MET A 1 -9.21 -40.01 -10.07
C MET A 1 -8.13 -38.97 -10.21
N SER A 2 -8.04 -38.41 -11.40
CA SER A 2 -6.76 -38.17 -12.08
C SER A 2 -6.22 -36.76 -11.93
N THR A 3 -4.89 -36.67 -12.01
CA THR A 3 -4.01 -35.49 -12.14
C THR A 3 -4.53 -34.39 -13.08
N TRP A 4 -5.49 -34.70 -13.95
CA TRP A 4 -6.19 -33.80 -14.86
C TRP A 4 -6.81 -32.57 -14.17
N ARG A 5 -7.42 -32.71 -12.98
CA ARG A 5 -8.07 -31.56 -12.33
C ARG A 5 -7.08 -30.46 -11.91
N ARG A 6 -5.83 -30.82 -11.58
CA ARG A 6 -4.79 -29.90 -11.09
C ARG A 6 -4.04 -29.13 -12.19
N LEU A 7 -4.26 -29.46 -13.46
CA LEU A 7 -3.64 -28.75 -14.58
C LEU A 7 -4.36 -27.42 -14.86
N GLY A 8 -3.59 -26.35 -15.08
CA GLY A 8 -4.12 -25.04 -15.47
C GLY A 8 -4.87 -25.12 -16.82
N ARG A 9 -5.85 -24.22 -17.04
CA ARG A 9 -6.69 -24.21 -18.25
C ARG A 9 -5.86 -24.22 -19.54
N GLY A 10 -4.75 -23.47 -19.59
CA GLY A 10 -3.86 -23.43 -20.76
C GLY A 10 -3.25 -24.78 -21.10
N VAL A 11 -2.79 -25.54 -20.11
CA VAL A 11 -2.18 -26.86 -20.34
C VAL A 11 -3.24 -27.88 -20.78
N LYS A 12 -4.45 -27.79 -20.23
CA LYS A 12 -5.59 -28.63 -20.67
C LYS A 12 -5.94 -28.39 -22.14
N ILE A 13 -5.97 -27.13 -22.56
CA ILE A 13 -6.29 -26.76 -23.95
C ILE A 13 -5.20 -27.26 -24.91
N SER A 14 -3.92 -27.09 -24.59
CA SER A 14 -2.83 -27.61 -25.44
C SER A 14 -2.83 -29.13 -25.57
N VAL A 15 -3.12 -29.86 -24.49
CA VAL A 15 -3.18 -31.34 -24.55
C VAL A 15 -4.37 -31.79 -25.40
N VAL A 16 -5.53 -31.16 -25.27
CA VAL A 16 -6.72 -31.48 -26.08
C VAL A 16 -6.49 -31.17 -27.56
N LEU A 17 -5.89 -30.03 -27.89
CA LEU A 17 -5.51 -29.67 -29.25
C LEU A 17 -4.48 -30.65 -29.85
N GLY A 18 -3.49 -31.06 -29.06
CA GLY A 18 -2.49 -32.05 -29.48
C GLY A 18 -3.09 -33.42 -29.79
N VAL A 19 -4.05 -33.89 -28.96
CA VAL A 19 -4.75 -35.16 -29.19
C VAL A 19 -5.67 -35.08 -30.42
N LEU A 20 -6.38 -33.97 -30.63
CA LEU A 20 -7.24 -33.78 -31.80
C LEU A 20 -6.45 -33.74 -33.11
N MET A 21 -5.28 -33.08 -33.13
CA MET A 21 -4.40 -33.10 -34.31
C MET A 21 -3.82 -34.50 -34.58
N PHE A 22 -3.53 -35.27 -33.53
CA PHE A 22 -3.04 -36.65 -33.69
C PHE A 22 -4.10 -37.60 -34.26
N VAL A 23 -5.36 -37.48 -33.79
CA VAL A 23 -6.47 -38.29 -34.30
C VAL A 23 -6.81 -37.95 -35.75
N GLY A 24 -6.77 -36.66 -36.13
CA GLY A 24 -6.99 -36.25 -37.52
C GLY A 24 -5.90 -36.72 -38.49
N ALA A 25 -4.64 -36.84 -38.03
CA ALA A 25 -3.54 -37.27 -38.89
C ALA A 25 -3.43 -38.80 -39.07
N LEU A 26 -4.10 -39.58 -38.21
CA LEU A 26 -4.20 -41.04 -38.34
C LEU A 26 -5.13 -41.47 -39.50
N SER A 27 -6.08 -40.63 -39.94
CA SER A 27 -6.97 -40.94 -41.07
C SER A 27 -6.30 -40.78 -42.44
N ASP A 28 -5.25 -39.95 -42.54
CA ASP A 28 -4.67 -39.54 -43.83
C ASP A 28 -3.30 -40.19 -44.12
N GLY A 29 -2.86 -41.16 -43.31
CA GLY A 29 -1.62 -41.90 -43.53
C GLY A 29 -0.33 -41.12 -43.23
N GLN A 30 -0.42 -39.88 -42.74
CA GLN A 30 0.71 -38.98 -42.45
C GLN A 30 1.17 -39.05 -40.97
N TRP A 31 1.20 -40.25 -40.40
CA TRP A 31 1.49 -40.48 -38.98
C TRP A 31 2.85 -39.92 -38.51
N LEU A 32 3.86 -39.88 -39.37
CA LEU A 32 5.18 -39.31 -39.05
C LEU A 32 5.12 -37.79 -38.79
N GLN A 33 4.32 -37.03 -39.56
CA GLN A 33 4.16 -35.59 -39.35
C GLN A 33 3.38 -35.29 -38.06
N SER A 34 2.43 -36.17 -37.72
CA SER A 34 1.68 -36.07 -36.46
C SER A 34 2.53 -36.33 -35.23
N LEU A 35 3.50 -37.26 -35.31
CA LEU A 35 4.46 -37.51 -34.25
C LEU A 35 5.41 -36.33 -34.06
N ALA A 36 5.84 -35.69 -35.17
CA ALA A 36 6.64 -34.47 -35.10
C ALA A 36 5.85 -33.31 -34.45
N GLY A 37 4.57 -33.16 -34.78
CA GLY A 37 3.67 -32.17 -34.17
C GLY A 37 3.46 -32.41 -32.67
N LEU A 38 3.23 -33.67 -32.25
CA LEU A 38 3.13 -34.02 -30.83
C LEU A 38 4.44 -33.80 -30.09
N ALA A 39 5.59 -34.11 -30.70
CA ALA A 39 6.89 -33.88 -30.09
C ALA A 39 7.15 -32.37 -29.87
N LEU A 40 6.79 -31.52 -30.84
CA LEU A 40 6.89 -30.06 -30.70
C LEU A 40 5.92 -29.51 -29.66
N ALA A 41 4.67 -30.00 -29.61
CA ALA A 41 3.70 -29.60 -28.59
C ALA A 41 4.13 -30.06 -27.19
N ALA A 42 4.67 -31.28 -27.06
CA ALA A 42 5.22 -31.80 -25.82
C ALA A 42 6.48 -31.04 -25.40
N ALA A 43 7.35 -30.66 -26.34
CA ALA A 43 8.52 -29.82 -26.08
C ALA A 43 8.11 -28.41 -25.63
N GLY A 44 7.12 -27.79 -26.28
CA GLY A 44 6.58 -26.49 -25.88
C GLY A 44 5.89 -26.53 -24.51
N ALA A 45 5.14 -27.61 -24.23
CA ALA A 45 4.55 -27.86 -22.92
C ALA A 45 5.61 -28.15 -21.86
N TRP A 46 6.67 -28.87 -22.19
CA TRP A 46 7.80 -29.16 -21.30
C TRP A 46 8.60 -27.90 -20.98
N VAL A 47 8.92 -27.05 -21.96
CA VAL A 47 9.58 -25.75 -21.76
C VAL A 47 8.70 -24.83 -20.91
N SER A 48 7.40 -24.81 -21.16
CA SER A 48 6.45 -24.03 -20.35
C SER A 48 6.37 -24.59 -18.92
N TYR A 49 6.32 -25.91 -18.76
CA TYR A 49 6.27 -26.59 -17.47
C TYR A 49 7.56 -26.42 -16.67
N THR A 50 8.74 -26.52 -17.31
CA THR A 50 10.03 -26.29 -16.66
C THR A 50 10.17 -24.83 -16.27
N ARG A 51 9.76 -23.88 -17.12
CA ARG A 51 9.72 -22.44 -16.80
C ARG A 51 8.80 -22.12 -15.62
N ILE A 52 7.61 -22.73 -15.57
CA ILE A 52 6.67 -22.61 -14.43
C ILE A 52 7.25 -23.28 -13.16
N ARG A 53 8.01 -24.37 -13.31
CA ARG A 53 8.63 -25.09 -12.20
C ARG A 53 9.84 -24.36 -11.63
N THR A 54 10.67 -23.70 -12.45
CA THR A 54 11.74 -22.81 -11.95
C THR A 54 11.18 -21.57 -11.26
N MET A 55 10.01 -21.07 -11.68
CA MET A 55 9.27 -20.03 -10.96
C MET A 55 8.61 -20.50 -9.65
N ARG A 56 8.58 -21.82 -9.38
CA ARG A 56 8.04 -22.42 -8.15
C ARG A 56 9.12 -22.74 -7.10
N THR A 57 10.32 -22.21 -7.26
CA THR A 57 11.21 -22.05 -6.11
C THR A 57 10.46 -21.19 -5.10
N GLU A 58 10.37 -21.60 -3.83
CA GLU A 58 9.80 -20.76 -2.77
C GLU A 58 10.43 -19.37 -2.93
N CYS A 59 9.60 -18.40 -3.29
CA CYS A 59 10.09 -17.07 -3.57
C CYS A 59 10.57 -16.54 -2.22
N GLU A 60 11.88 -16.49 -2.01
CA GLU A 60 12.43 -15.88 -0.81
C GLU A 60 11.83 -14.47 -0.70
N PRO A 61 11.35 -14.08 0.50
CA PRO A 61 10.71 -12.79 0.69
C PRO A 61 11.63 -11.70 0.18
N TRP A 62 11.05 -10.71 -0.52
CA TRP A 62 11.82 -9.60 -1.07
C TRP A 62 12.70 -9.00 0.03
N PRO A 63 14.01 -8.78 -0.24
CA PRO A 63 14.97 -8.41 0.80
C PRO A 63 14.83 -6.92 1.16
N TRP A 64 13.67 -6.56 1.72
CA TRP A 64 13.48 -5.27 2.35
C TRP A 64 14.57 -5.05 3.40
N PRO A 65 15.11 -3.83 3.50
CA PRO A 65 15.96 -3.46 4.62
C PRO A 65 15.30 -3.89 5.95
N PRO A 66 16.03 -4.48 6.90
CA PRO A 66 15.45 -5.05 8.13
C PRO A 66 14.55 -4.07 8.89
N GLU A 67 14.95 -2.80 8.97
CA GLU A 67 14.21 -1.70 9.58
C GLU A 67 12.90 -1.37 8.86
N PHE A 68 12.78 -1.74 7.58
CA PHE A 68 11.63 -1.45 6.74
C PHE A 68 10.61 -2.59 6.71
N ARG A 69 11.06 -3.82 7.01
CA ARG A 69 10.23 -5.03 6.92
C ARG A 69 8.99 -4.96 7.82
N ALA A 70 9.15 -4.55 9.08
CA ALA A 70 8.04 -4.49 10.04
C ALA A 70 6.94 -3.52 9.57
N VAL A 71 7.35 -2.37 9.02
CA VAL A 71 6.38 -1.36 8.55
C VAL A 71 5.69 -1.81 7.26
N VAL A 72 6.42 -2.47 6.36
CA VAL A 72 5.84 -3.06 5.15
C VAL A 72 4.83 -4.16 5.47
N GLU A 73 5.10 -4.99 6.47
CA GLU A 73 4.16 -6.00 6.94
C GLU A 73 2.90 -5.40 7.58
N ALA A 74 3.04 -4.25 8.28
CA ALA A 74 1.91 -3.51 8.83
C ALA A 74 1.05 -2.90 7.71
N MET A 75 1.67 -2.27 6.70
CA MET A 75 1.00 -1.73 5.51
C MET A 75 0.13 -2.77 4.77
N ALA A 76 0.53 -4.05 4.81
CA ALA A 76 -0.20 -5.13 4.15
C ALA A 76 -1.51 -5.54 4.85
N ARG A 77 -1.80 -5.01 6.05
CA ARG A 77 -2.99 -5.36 6.84
C ARG A 77 -3.94 -4.17 6.94
N PRO A 78 -5.27 -4.37 6.97
CA PRO A 78 -6.20 -3.29 7.25
C PRO A 78 -5.91 -2.67 8.62
N VAL A 79 -6.10 -1.36 8.73
CA VAL A 79 -6.02 -0.64 10.01
C VAL A 79 -7.26 -0.98 10.83
N ASP A 80 -7.04 -1.50 12.04
CA ASP A 80 -8.03 -1.59 13.09
C ASP A 80 -7.94 -0.33 13.96
N PRO A 81 -8.98 0.52 14.01
CA PRO A 81 -8.94 1.73 14.82
C PRO A 81 -9.04 1.46 16.33
N THR A 82 -9.27 0.22 16.74
CA THR A 82 -9.37 -0.14 18.16
C THR A 82 -7.99 -0.05 18.81
N PRO A 83 -7.81 0.79 19.85
CA PRO A 83 -6.52 0.89 20.52
C PRO A 83 -6.16 -0.47 21.16
N PRO A 84 -4.92 -0.95 21.00
CA PRO A 84 -4.50 -2.27 21.46
C PRO A 84 -4.45 -2.38 22.99
N ALA A 85 -4.28 -1.26 23.68
CA ALA A 85 -4.30 -1.16 25.14
C ALA A 85 -5.10 0.07 25.56
N ARG A 86 -5.94 -0.07 26.58
CA ARG A 86 -6.66 1.04 27.21
C ARG A 86 -5.90 1.50 28.44
N ILE A 87 -5.91 2.81 28.70
CA ILE A 87 -5.28 3.40 29.89
C ILE A 87 -6.11 3.06 31.14
N VAL A 88 -7.43 3.08 31.01
CA VAL A 88 -8.37 2.76 32.08
C VAL A 88 -9.51 1.87 31.58
N PRO A 89 -10.20 1.14 32.47
CA PRO A 89 -11.43 0.45 32.10
C PRO A 89 -12.46 1.44 31.50
N PRO A 90 -13.26 1.03 30.50
CA PRO A 90 -14.26 1.90 29.89
C PRO A 90 -15.18 2.52 30.93
N HIS A 91 -15.20 3.85 31.00
CA HIS A 91 -16.15 4.59 31.81
C HIS A 91 -17.58 4.45 31.25
N GLU A 92 -18.60 4.51 32.11
CA GLU A 92 -20.02 4.41 31.69
C GLU A 92 -20.40 5.47 30.64
N LYS A 93 -19.76 6.64 30.72
CA LYS A 93 -19.94 7.77 29.78
C LYS A 93 -19.01 7.76 28.57
N ALA A 94 -18.15 6.73 28.40
CA ALA A 94 -17.22 6.67 27.26
C ALA A 94 -17.96 6.63 25.90
N SER A 95 -19.22 6.18 25.87
CA SER A 95 -20.07 6.21 24.68
C SER A 95 -20.50 7.62 24.26
N LEU A 96 -20.32 8.63 25.11
CA LEU A 96 -20.59 10.04 24.79
C LEU A 96 -19.41 10.72 24.09
N VAL A 97 -18.26 10.03 24.01
CA VAL A 97 -17.06 10.50 23.33
C VAL A 97 -16.95 9.82 21.98
N ALA A 98 -16.59 10.60 20.96
CA ALA A 98 -16.45 10.14 19.59
C ALA A 98 -15.51 8.93 19.46
N ARG A 99 -15.81 8.04 18.50
CA ARG A 99 -14.96 6.89 18.13
C ARG A 99 -14.65 6.94 16.65
N VAL A 100 -13.44 6.52 16.28
CA VAL A 100 -13.06 6.28 14.89
C VAL A 100 -13.86 5.09 14.32
N THR A 101 -14.39 5.26 13.12
CA THR A 101 -15.20 4.25 12.41
C THR A 101 -14.59 3.88 11.07
N THR A 102 -14.66 2.60 10.74
CA THR A 102 -14.21 2.03 9.46
C THR A 102 -15.31 1.98 8.40
N THR A 103 -16.50 2.51 8.69
CA THR A 103 -17.67 2.41 7.81
C THR A 103 -18.27 3.76 7.48
N HIS A 104 -18.80 3.88 6.25
CA HIS A 104 -19.51 5.05 5.76
C HIS A 104 -20.75 5.37 6.63
N GLU A 105 -21.51 4.34 7.03
CA GLU A 105 -22.67 4.51 7.91
C GLU A 105 -22.26 5.06 9.26
N GLY A 106 -21.23 4.48 9.90
CA GLY A 106 -20.74 4.99 11.17
C GLY A 106 -20.21 6.42 11.06
N LEU A 107 -19.61 6.79 9.92
CA LEU A 107 -19.13 8.16 9.69
C LEU A 107 -20.29 9.14 9.58
N ALA A 108 -21.37 8.76 8.88
CA ALA A 108 -22.59 9.56 8.80
C ALA A 108 -23.23 9.76 10.18
N THR A 109 -23.31 8.70 11.00
CA THR A 109 -23.78 8.79 12.39
C THR A 109 -22.90 9.72 13.21
N LEU A 110 -21.58 9.62 13.09
CA LEU A 110 -20.63 10.46 13.82
C LEU A 110 -20.81 11.95 13.50
N ILE A 111 -21.03 12.29 12.22
CA ILE A 111 -21.29 13.66 11.76
C ILE A 111 -22.66 14.17 12.20
N ALA A 112 -23.67 13.30 12.28
CA ALA A 112 -25.01 13.65 12.72
C ALA A 112 -25.08 13.91 14.23
N ASP A 113 -24.49 13.01 15.02
CA ASP A 113 -24.61 13.01 16.48
C ASP A 113 -23.63 13.99 17.15
N LYS A 114 -22.50 14.29 16.48
CA LYS A 114 -21.43 15.19 16.96
C LYS A 114 -21.07 15.00 18.45
N PRO A 115 -20.73 13.78 18.90
CA PRO A 115 -20.26 13.55 20.27
C PRO A 115 -18.98 14.34 20.58
N SER A 116 -18.57 14.41 21.85
CA SER A 116 -17.34 15.13 22.20
C SER A 116 -16.13 14.60 21.44
N ALA A 117 -15.27 15.49 20.94
CA ALA A 117 -14.13 15.20 20.08
C ALA A 117 -14.48 14.63 18.68
N TRP A 118 -15.74 14.81 18.22
CA TRP A 118 -16.15 14.38 16.88
C TRP A 118 -15.29 14.95 15.73
N PRO A 119 -14.75 16.19 15.75
CA PRO A 119 -14.00 16.71 14.61
C PRO A 119 -12.79 15.83 14.29
N TRP A 120 -12.04 15.45 15.32
CA TRP A 120 -10.87 14.60 15.20
C TRP A 120 -11.21 13.15 14.86
N ALA A 121 -12.32 12.63 15.40
CA ALA A 121 -12.78 11.29 15.07
C ALA A 121 -13.27 11.19 13.62
N VAL A 122 -13.92 12.22 13.07
CA VAL A 122 -14.31 12.28 11.64
C VAL A 122 -13.06 12.28 10.77
N PHE A 123 -12.09 13.15 11.08
CA PHE A 123 -10.83 13.21 10.35
C PHE A 123 -10.13 11.85 10.33
N ALA A 124 -9.90 11.24 11.50
CA ALA A 124 -9.25 9.93 11.61
C ALA A 124 -10.05 8.81 10.90
N SER A 125 -11.38 8.85 10.94
CA SER A 125 -12.24 7.87 10.26
C SER A 125 -12.08 7.91 8.75
N VAL A 126 -11.99 9.10 8.15
CA VAL A 126 -11.71 9.26 6.71
C VAL A 126 -10.34 8.69 6.36
N LEU A 127 -9.30 8.97 7.17
CA LEU A 127 -7.96 8.43 6.92
C LEU A 127 -7.96 6.89 6.93
N VAL A 128 -8.58 6.29 7.96
CA VAL A 128 -8.67 4.83 8.09
C VAL A 128 -9.42 4.20 6.93
N GLN A 129 -10.56 4.77 6.54
CA GLN A 129 -11.37 4.26 5.43
C GLN A 129 -10.61 4.32 4.10
N ARG A 130 -10.08 5.49 3.74
CA ARG A 130 -9.32 5.72 2.50
C ARG A 130 -8.07 4.84 2.44
N ARG A 131 -7.36 4.67 3.56
CA ARG A 131 -6.22 3.75 3.65
C ARG A 131 -6.69 2.32 3.42
N ASN A 132 -7.75 1.88 4.11
CA ASN A 132 -8.25 0.51 3.98
C ASN A 132 -8.71 0.18 2.56
N ASP A 133 -9.26 1.13 1.82
CA ASP A 133 -9.68 0.97 0.42
C ASP A 133 -8.52 0.61 -0.52
N VAL A 134 -7.29 1.07 -0.23
CA VAL A 134 -6.09 0.77 -1.03
C VAL A 134 -5.23 -0.37 -0.49
N THR A 135 -5.74 -1.14 0.48
CA THR A 135 -4.97 -2.23 1.13
C THR A 135 -4.45 -3.26 0.13
N ASP A 136 -5.20 -3.61 -0.90
CA ASP A 136 -4.75 -4.59 -1.90
C ASP A 136 -3.55 -4.08 -2.71
N ARG A 137 -3.52 -2.78 -3.02
CA ARG A 137 -2.36 -2.14 -3.67
C ARG A 137 -1.15 -2.10 -2.74
N LEU A 138 -1.36 -1.74 -1.48
CA LEU A 138 -0.31 -1.76 -0.45
C LEU A 138 0.28 -3.16 -0.25
N ARG A 139 -0.54 -4.22 -0.28
CA ARG A 139 -0.08 -5.62 -0.24
C ARG A 139 0.80 -5.98 -1.44
N MET A 140 0.46 -5.50 -2.64
CA MET A 140 1.28 -5.73 -3.83
C MET A 140 2.63 -5.04 -3.71
N CYS A 141 2.65 -3.77 -3.27
CA CYS A 141 3.91 -3.08 -3.01
C CYS A 141 4.72 -3.76 -1.91
N ALA A 142 4.08 -4.22 -0.85
CA ALA A 142 4.72 -4.92 0.26
C ALA A 142 5.39 -6.24 -0.15
N ALA A 143 4.85 -6.91 -1.16
CA ALA A 143 5.42 -8.10 -1.74
C ALA A 143 6.69 -7.83 -2.58
N GLY A 144 7.06 -6.56 -2.81
CA GLY A 144 8.31 -6.17 -3.44
C GLY A 144 8.22 -6.04 -4.95
N TYR A 145 9.31 -6.37 -5.64
CA TYR A 145 9.42 -6.19 -7.09
C TYR A 145 8.45 -7.09 -7.86
N GLN A 146 7.52 -6.45 -8.57
CA GLN A 146 6.47 -7.12 -9.34
C GLN A 146 6.35 -6.47 -10.73
N PRO A 147 7.32 -6.74 -11.64
CA PRO A 147 7.36 -6.08 -12.93
C PRO A 147 6.11 -6.38 -13.75
N ARG A 148 5.51 -5.33 -14.33
CA ARG A 148 4.37 -5.49 -15.24
C ARG A 148 4.77 -6.35 -16.44
N PRO A 149 4.02 -7.42 -16.75
CA PRO A 149 4.31 -8.25 -17.90
C PRO A 149 4.07 -7.46 -19.20
N GLY A 150 4.87 -7.75 -20.23
CA GLY A 150 4.67 -7.22 -21.59
C GLY A 150 5.41 -5.92 -21.91
N LEU A 151 6.10 -5.30 -20.96
CA LEU A 151 7.01 -4.17 -21.23
C LEU A 151 8.46 -4.65 -21.34
N PRO A 152 9.27 -4.04 -22.23
CA PRO A 152 10.69 -4.36 -22.32
C PRO A 152 11.42 -3.92 -21.03
N PRO A 153 12.35 -4.74 -20.50
CA PRO A 153 13.10 -4.38 -19.31
C PRO A 153 14.09 -3.23 -19.57
N LEU A 154 13.99 -2.18 -18.76
CA LEU A 154 14.88 -1.03 -18.79
C LEU A 154 16.30 -1.40 -18.36
N SER A 155 17.28 -0.77 -18.99
CA SER A 155 18.65 -0.69 -18.47
C SER A 155 18.70 0.09 -17.16
N GLY A 156 19.80 -0.04 -16.42
CA GLY A 156 19.98 0.76 -15.20
C GLY A 156 19.99 2.27 -15.44
N GLN A 157 20.49 2.72 -16.60
CA GLN A 157 20.49 4.14 -16.98
C GLN A 157 19.07 4.66 -17.26
N GLU A 158 18.27 3.90 -18.01
CA GLU A 158 16.86 4.23 -18.26
C GLU A 158 16.06 4.23 -16.94
N TYR A 159 16.30 3.26 -16.07
CA TYR A 159 15.65 3.22 -14.76
C TYR A 159 16.09 4.39 -13.85
N ALA A 160 17.33 4.87 -13.96
CA ALA A 160 17.78 6.04 -13.22
C ALA A 160 16.93 7.29 -13.53
N GLN A 161 16.46 7.45 -14.76
CA GLN A 161 15.56 8.55 -15.12
C GLN A 161 14.20 8.41 -14.44
N THR A 162 13.64 7.19 -14.43
CA THR A 162 12.40 6.88 -13.70
C THR A 162 12.56 7.12 -12.20
N ALA A 163 13.67 6.67 -11.62
CA ALA A 163 13.99 6.85 -10.21
C ALA A 163 14.09 8.34 -9.84
N LEU A 164 14.78 9.14 -10.67
CA LEU A 164 14.90 10.59 -10.44
C LEU A 164 13.53 11.28 -10.49
N ALA A 165 12.70 10.95 -11.48
CA ALA A 165 11.35 11.49 -11.57
C ALA A 165 10.50 11.16 -10.33
N ALA A 166 10.58 9.91 -9.83
CA ALA A 166 9.90 9.50 -8.60
C ALA A 166 10.45 10.25 -7.37
N MET A 167 11.76 10.47 -7.27
CA MET A 167 12.35 11.26 -6.17
C MET A 167 11.87 12.70 -6.17
N THR A 168 11.83 13.34 -7.33
CA THR A 168 11.29 14.70 -7.47
C THR A 168 9.82 14.74 -7.08
N ALA A 169 9.00 13.81 -7.60
CA ALA A 169 7.59 13.73 -7.24
C ALA A 169 7.37 13.54 -5.73
N VAL A 170 8.14 12.64 -5.08
CA VAL A 170 8.07 12.45 -3.62
C VAL A 170 8.46 13.70 -2.85
N ALA A 171 9.50 14.42 -3.28
CA ALA A 171 9.92 15.67 -2.64
C ALA A 171 8.84 16.76 -2.77
N ASP A 172 8.31 16.95 -3.98
CA ASP A 172 7.26 17.94 -4.26
C ASP A 172 5.98 17.61 -3.46
N LEU A 173 5.60 16.34 -3.36
CA LEU A 173 4.44 15.92 -2.56
C LEU A 173 4.66 16.17 -1.06
N THR A 174 5.88 15.95 -0.57
CA THR A 174 6.24 16.19 0.85
C THR A 174 6.17 17.67 1.19
N GLU A 175 6.62 18.54 0.30
CA GLU A 175 6.49 19.99 0.48
C GLU A 175 5.02 20.43 0.43
N GLN A 176 4.25 19.91 -0.54
CA GLN A 176 2.83 20.25 -0.68
C GLN A 176 1.99 19.84 0.53
N ILE A 177 2.23 18.66 1.11
CA ILE A 177 1.48 18.23 2.29
C ILE A 177 1.83 19.08 3.52
N ASP A 178 3.10 19.44 3.71
CA ASP A 178 3.53 20.32 4.81
C ASP A 178 2.87 21.70 4.70
N GLN A 179 2.94 22.32 3.53
CA GLN A 179 2.27 23.60 3.24
C GLN A 179 0.75 23.49 3.43
N PHE A 180 0.14 22.37 3.02
CA PHE A 180 -1.29 22.16 3.15
C PHE A 180 -1.72 22.02 4.61
N MET A 181 -1.00 21.22 5.42
CA MET A 181 -1.33 21.02 6.85
C MET A 181 -1.16 22.30 7.67
N LEU A 182 -0.25 23.20 7.28
CA LEU A 182 -0.08 24.52 7.88
C LEU A 182 -1.06 25.57 7.35
N SER A 183 -1.89 25.23 6.36
CA SER A 183 -2.77 26.20 5.72
C SER A 183 -3.94 26.64 6.63
N PRO A 184 -4.49 27.84 6.41
CA PRO A 184 -5.72 28.28 7.07
C PRO A 184 -6.93 27.37 6.79
N ALA A 185 -6.95 26.73 5.62
CA ALA A 185 -8.02 25.79 5.26
C ALA A 185 -7.99 24.55 6.16
N PHE A 186 -6.79 24.02 6.42
CA PHE A 186 -6.62 22.86 7.30
C PHE A 186 -6.85 23.23 8.76
N THR A 187 -6.13 24.23 9.26
CA THR A 187 -6.19 24.64 10.68
C THR A 187 -7.56 25.20 11.06
N GLY A 188 -8.26 25.86 10.14
CA GLY A 188 -9.59 26.43 10.37
C GLY A 188 -10.73 25.40 10.37
N ALA A 189 -10.57 24.23 9.73
CA ALA A 189 -11.63 23.24 9.61
C ALA A 189 -12.11 22.69 10.97
N PHE A 190 -11.20 22.61 11.94
CA PHE A 190 -11.45 22.08 13.28
C PHE A 190 -12.05 23.10 14.27
N GLY A 191 -12.32 24.33 13.81
CA GLY A 191 -12.88 25.39 14.64
C GLY A 191 -11.87 26.02 15.61
N LYS A 192 -12.37 26.78 16.59
CA LYS A 192 -11.54 27.42 17.61
C LYS A 192 -11.09 26.42 18.67
N HIS A 193 -9.90 26.64 19.23
CA HIS A 193 -9.22 25.77 20.20
C HIS A 193 -10.02 25.41 21.47
N ASN A 194 -11.14 26.10 21.76
CA ASN A 194 -11.93 25.95 23.00
C ASN A 194 -13.40 25.52 22.76
N GLY A 195 -13.74 24.92 21.62
CA GLY A 195 -15.07 24.34 21.44
C GLY A 195 -15.35 23.76 20.05
N ASP A 196 -15.77 22.50 20.03
CA ASP A 196 -16.19 21.73 18.84
C ASP A 196 -17.38 22.38 18.09
N ASP A 197 -18.10 23.32 18.72
CA ASP A 197 -19.29 23.99 18.18
C ASP A 197 -19.04 24.82 16.91
N THR A 198 -17.78 25.15 16.63
CA THR A 198 -17.39 25.92 15.43
C THR A 198 -16.76 25.08 14.32
N ALA A 199 -16.61 23.77 14.54
CA ALA A 199 -16.02 22.86 13.58
C ALA A 199 -16.99 22.54 12.42
N ASP A 200 -16.48 22.54 11.20
CA ASP A 200 -17.25 22.29 9.99
C ASP A 200 -16.98 20.87 9.47
N ALA A 201 -18.03 20.03 9.48
CA ALA A 201 -17.91 18.63 9.08
C ALA A 201 -17.53 18.47 7.60
N GLU A 202 -18.05 19.33 6.72
CA GLU A 202 -17.72 19.27 5.29
C GLU A 202 -16.27 19.69 5.06
N ALA A 203 -15.82 20.75 5.74
CA ALA A 203 -14.43 21.19 5.68
C ALA A 203 -13.47 20.11 6.21
N ILE A 204 -13.80 19.47 7.35
CA ILE A 204 -12.99 18.39 7.94
C ILE A 204 -12.89 17.20 6.97
N MET A 205 -14.00 16.78 6.38
CA MET A 205 -13.99 15.71 5.39
C MET A 205 -13.16 16.10 4.16
N ALA A 206 -13.28 17.34 3.67
CA ALA A 206 -12.52 17.82 2.53
C ALA A 206 -11.01 17.80 2.79
N VAL A 207 -10.57 18.28 3.96
CA VAL A 207 -9.14 18.28 4.28
C VAL A 207 -8.61 16.87 4.56
N ALA A 208 -9.41 15.99 5.18
CA ALA A 208 -9.03 14.59 5.39
C ALA A 208 -8.88 13.84 4.06
N ASN A 209 -9.81 14.04 3.13
CA ASN A 209 -9.70 13.47 1.79
C ASN A 209 -8.45 14.00 1.08
N ARG A 210 -8.19 15.32 1.14
CA ARG A 210 -7.01 15.90 0.52
C ARG A 210 -5.70 15.34 1.09
N VAL A 211 -5.61 15.11 2.42
CA VAL A 211 -4.47 14.41 3.04
C VAL A 211 -4.30 13.02 2.45
N MET A 212 -5.39 12.29 2.24
CA MET A 212 -5.35 10.93 1.69
C MET A 212 -5.10 10.89 0.18
N ASP A 213 -5.36 11.97 -0.55
CA ASP A 213 -4.95 12.09 -1.95
C ASP A 213 -3.42 12.05 -2.06
N TYR A 214 -2.70 12.77 -1.18
CA TYR A 214 -1.23 12.69 -1.13
C TYR A 214 -0.75 11.26 -0.82
N HIS A 215 -1.42 10.55 0.10
CA HIS A 215 -1.13 9.15 0.38
C HIS A 215 -1.26 8.27 -0.88
N GLU A 216 -2.34 8.42 -1.65
CA GLU A 216 -2.51 7.69 -2.91
C GLU A 216 -1.49 8.08 -3.99
N GLU A 217 -1.10 9.35 -4.05
CA GLU A 217 -0.07 9.84 -4.97
C GLU A 217 1.31 9.25 -4.63
N PHE A 218 1.67 9.15 -3.34
CA PHE A 218 2.87 8.43 -2.90
C PHE A 218 2.82 6.94 -3.27
N LEU A 219 1.66 6.31 -3.08
CA LEU A 219 1.46 4.91 -3.47
C LEU A 219 1.66 4.70 -4.97
N ALA A 220 1.20 5.63 -5.80
CA ALA A 220 1.43 5.57 -7.24
C ALA A 220 2.93 5.65 -7.60
N GLN A 221 3.73 6.44 -6.87
CA GLN A 221 5.19 6.47 -7.07
C GLN A 221 5.85 5.15 -6.68
N ALA A 222 5.44 4.55 -5.55
CA ALA A 222 5.94 3.26 -5.11
C ALA A 222 5.61 2.15 -6.13
N GLU A 223 4.37 2.13 -6.63
CA GLU A 223 3.95 1.21 -7.70
C GLU A 223 4.78 1.42 -8.97
N ALA A 224 5.00 2.67 -9.39
CA ALA A 224 5.82 2.96 -10.58
C ALA A 224 7.25 2.42 -10.42
N CYS A 225 7.90 2.61 -9.27
CA CYS A 225 9.23 2.10 -9.01
C CYS A 225 9.28 0.56 -8.99
N LEU A 226 8.35 -0.09 -8.27
CA LEU A 226 8.34 -1.54 -8.05
C LEU A 226 7.81 -2.36 -9.23
N GLN A 227 7.00 -1.75 -10.10
CA GLN A 227 6.36 -2.44 -11.22
C GLN A 227 7.05 -2.19 -12.56
N THR A 228 8.09 -1.35 -12.60
CA THR A 228 8.87 -1.10 -13.82
C THR A 228 9.80 -2.29 -14.13
N PRO A 229 9.66 -2.95 -15.29
CA PRO A 229 10.57 -4.02 -15.66
C PRO A 229 11.99 -3.49 -15.86
N VAL A 230 12.98 -4.14 -15.26
CA VAL A 230 14.40 -3.78 -15.36
C VAL A 230 15.25 -5.00 -15.65
N ARG A 231 16.43 -4.78 -16.22
CA ARG A 231 17.47 -5.81 -16.33
C ARG A 231 17.98 -6.19 -14.95
N SER A 232 18.54 -7.40 -14.83
CA SER A 232 19.01 -7.95 -13.55
C SER A 232 20.02 -7.04 -12.83
N GLU A 233 20.82 -6.29 -13.59
CA GLU A 233 21.79 -5.34 -13.03
C GLU A 233 21.17 -4.23 -12.16
N ALA A 234 19.91 -3.85 -12.42
CA ALA A 234 19.23 -2.74 -11.77
C ALA A 234 18.19 -3.18 -10.71
N GLN A 235 18.03 -4.49 -10.45
CA GLN A 235 17.04 -4.97 -9.48
C GLN A 235 17.30 -4.48 -8.05
N VAL A 236 18.58 -4.37 -7.64
CA VAL A 236 18.94 -3.82 -6.33
C VAL A 236 18.58 -2.33 -6.25
N PHE A 237 18.74 -1.59 -7.35
CA PHE A 237 18.33 -0.20 -7.42
C PHE A 237 16.81 -0.06 -7.29
N VAL A 238 16.03 -0.96 -7.91
CA VAL A 238 14.57 -1.02 -7.69
C VAL A 238 14.21 -1.29 -6.23
N ALA A 239 14.95 -2.17 -5.55
CA ALA A 239 14.72 -2.45 -4.13
C ALA A 239 14.92 -1.19 -3.26
N ASP A 240 16.03 -0.48 -3.45
CA ASP A 240 16.32 0.76 -2.73
C ASP A 240 15.32 1.87 -3.08
N MET A 241 14.93 2.01 -4.35
CA MET A 241 13.91 2.98 -4.76
C MET A 241 12.51 2.62 -4.23
N GLY A 242 12.18 1.34 -4.14
CA GLY A 242 10.97 0.86 -3.48
C GLY A 242 10.95 1.23 -2.00
N ALA A 243 12.08 1.05 -1.29
CA ALA A 243 12.18 1.43 0.11
C ALA A 243 12.05 2.95 0.30
N PHE A 244 12.64 3.74 -0.59
CA PHE A 244 12.52 5.21 -0.58
C PHE A 244 11.08 5.66 -0.78
N THR A 245 10.43 5.18 -1.84
CA THR A 245 9.06 5.59 -2.21
C THR A 245 7.98 5.08 -1.25
N LEU A 246 8.23 3.97 -0.56
CA LEU A 246 7.33 3.46 0.47
C LEU A 246 7.47 4.20 1.81
N ARG A 247 8.54 4.98 2.04
CA ARG A 247 8.73 5.60 3.36
C ARG A 247 7.67 6.64 3.72
N PRO A 248 7.19 7.50 2.82
CA PRO A 248 6.03 8.34 3.08
C PRO A 248 4.81 7.53 3.53
N LEU A 249 4.50 6.42 2.84
CA LEU A 249 3.38 5.54 3.20
C LEU A 249 3.54 4.93 4.59
N ALA A 250 4.75 4.51 4.95
CA ALA A 250 5.09 4.09 6.30
C ALA A 250 4.83 5.19 7.35
N GLY A 251 5.16 6.44 7.04
CA GLY A 251 4.83 7.59 7.90
C GLY A 251 3.32 7.79 8.06
N PHE A 252 2.54 7.58 7.00
CA PHE A 252 1.08 7.60 7.08
C PHE A 252 0.51 6.48 7.95
N GLU A 253 1.05 5.26 7.89
CA GLU A 253 0.64 4.18 8.80
C GLU A 253 0.84 4.56 10.27
N GLU A 254 2.03 5.06 10.59
CA GLU A 254 2.38 5.50 11.94
C GLU A 254 1.46 6.65 12.39
N PHE A 255 1.22 7.63 11.50
CA PHE A 255 0.34 8.77 11.76
C PHE A 255 -1.12 8.35 11.99
N ILE A 256 -1.69 7.50 11.13
CA ILE A 256 -3.07 7.02 11.25
C ILE A 256 -3.24 6.18 12.52
N ALA A 257 -2.28 5.32 12.83
CA ALA A 257 -2.30 4.54 14.07
C ALA A 257 -2.26 5.44 15.31
N LEU A 258 -1.41 6.48 15.30
CA LEU A 258 -1.30 7.43 16.39
C LEU A 258 -2.58 8.29 16.53
N MET A 259 -3.20 8.71 15.43
CA MET A 259 -4.52 9.37 15.46
C MET A 259 -5.59 8.48 16.12
N CYS A 260 -5.66 7.20 15.75
CA CYS A 260 -6.62 6.25 16.34
C CYS A 260 -6.35 6.04 17.83
N ALA A 261 -5.08 5.86 18.20
CA ALA A 261 -4.67 5.71 19.60
C ALA A 261 -5.07 6.95 20.40
N ARG A 262 -4.79 8.16 19.89
CA ARG A 262 -5.07 9.40 20.60
C ARG A 262 -6.57 9.64 20.79
N ILE A 263 -7.41 9.29 19.83
CA ILE A 263 -8.87 9.29 20.01
C ILE A 263 -9.27 8.29 21.09
N GLY A 264 -8.70 7.08 21.10
CA GLY A 264 -8.90 6.10 22.16
C GLY A 264 -8.55 6.64 23.55
N GLU A 265 -7.44 7.36 23.68
CA GLU A 265 -7.06 8.00 24.94
C GLU A 265 -8.02 9.11 25.35
N ILE A 266 -8.54 9.90 24.40
CA ILE A 266 -9.59 10.88 24.67
C ILE A 266 -10.84 10.20 25.22
N GLN A 267 -11.23 9.03 24.70
CA GLN A 267 -12.36 8.25 25.23
C GLN A 267 -12.11 7.75 26.66
N ASP A 268 -10.86 7.45 26.98
CA ASP A 268 -10.45 6.93 28.29
C ASP A 268 -10.36 8.06 29.35
N VAL A 269 -9.91 9.26 28.97
CA VAL A 269 -9.61 10.35 29.91
C VAL A 269 -10.75 11.36 30.05
N LEU A 270 -11.36 11.78 28.92
CA LEU A 270 -12.34 12.88 28.91
C LEU A 270 -13.55 12.65 29.84
N PRO A 271 -14.09 11.42 30.01
CA PRO A 271 -15.20 11.19 30.94
C PRO A 271 -14.89 11.48 32.41
N TYR A 272 -13.61 11.53 32.79
CA TYR A 272 -13.15 11.83 34.15
C TYR A 272 -12.77 13.30 34.36
N ALA A 273 -12.69 14.08 33.27
CA ALA A 273 -12.38 15.50 33.37
C ALA A 273 -13.54 16.26 34.04
N ALA A 274 -13.20 17.26 34.87
CA ALA A 274 -14.20 18.21 35.33
C ALA A 274 -14.75 19.00 34.11
N ALA A 275 -15.98 19.47 34.19
CA ALA A 275 -16.68 20.10 33.06
C ALA A 275 -15.96 21.34 32.48
N ASP A 276 -15.09 21.96 33.25
CA ASP A 276 -14.30 23.16 32.92
C ASP A 276 -12.78 22.88 32.81
N ALA A 277 -12.35 21.63 32.95
CA ALA A 277 -10.94 21.27 32.88
C ALA A 277 -10.47 21.07 31.44
N THR A 278 -9.40 21.77 31.06
CA THR A 278 -8.68 21.51 29.80
C THR A 278 -7.76 20.31 29.98
N VAL A 279 -7.93 19.29 29.13
CA VAL A 279 -7.04 18.14 29.05
C VAL A 279 -6.12 18.32 27.84
N TRP A 280 -4.81 18.34 28.07
CA TRP A 280 -3.81 18.41 27.01
C TRP A 280 -3.40 17.01 26.60
N PHE A 281 -3.37 16.77 25.30
CA PHE A 281 -2.87 15.56 24.68
C PHE A 281 -1.61 15.89 23.88
N GLU A 282 -0.74 14.91 23.69
CA GLU A 282 0.43 15.09 22.82
C GLU A 282 -0.01 15.25 21.37
N ASP A 283 0.71 16.10 20.64
CA ASP A 283 0.47 16.34 19.23
C ASP A 283 0.70 15.07 18.40
N VAL A 284 -0.12 14.91 17.36
CA VAL A 284 0.03 13.83 16.39
C VAL A 284 0.76 14.39 15.17
N THR A 285 1.99 13.94 14.94
CA THR A 285 2.85 14.42 13.84
C THR A 285 3.02 13.36 12.76
N LEU A 286 2.81 13.75 11.50
CA LEU A 286 3.17 12.91 10.34
C LEU A 286 4.67 13.02 10.09
N THR A 287 5.41 11.96 10.38
CA THR A 287 6.88 11.93 10.24
C THR A 287 7.30 11.07 9.04
N MET A 288 8.11 11.64 8.15
CA MET A 288 8.69 10.94 7.01
C MET A 288 10.21 11.00 7.11
N SER A 289 10.83 9.93 7.62
CA SER A 289 12.28 9.87 7.85
C SER A 289 12.92 8.74 7.05
N LEU A 290 13.93 9.03 6.23
CA LEU A 290 14.63 7.97 5.50
C LEU A 290 15.49 7.13 6.45
N PRO A 291 15.56 5.80 6.26
CA PRO A 291 16.54 4.97 6.95
C PRO A 291 17.96 5.48 6.78
N PRO A 292 18.84 5.27 7.79
CA PRO A 292 20.26 5.54 7.63
C PRO A 292 20.80 4.79 6.40
N ASP A 293 21.75 5.41 5.71
CA ASP A 293 22.46 4.87 4.54
C ASP A 293 21.62 4.70 3.25
N LEU A 294 20.28 4.75 3.29
CA LEU A 294 19.46 4.57 2.08
C LEU A 294 19.75 5.64 1.01
N SER A 295 19.90 6.90 1.44
CA SER A 295 20.27 8.00 0.54
C SER A 295 21.64 7.78 -0.11
N GLU A 296 22.62 7.27 0.64
CA GLU A 296 23.95 6.97 0.13
C GLU A 296 23.92 5.82 -0.89
N ARG A 297 23.17 4.75 -0.60
CA ARG A 297 22.99 3.61 -1.52
C ARG A 297 22.34 4.05 -2.83
N ILE A 298 21.28 4.84 -2.76
CA ILE A 298 20.62 5.41 -3.95
C ILE A 298 21.60 6.28 -4.75
N GLY A 299 22.36 7.15 -4.08
CA GLY A 299 23.40 7.96 -4.72
C GLY A 299 24.48 7.12 -5.40
N ALA A 300 24.85 5.97 -4.85
CA ALA A 300 25.78 5.03 -5.46
C ALA A 300 25.23 4.40 -6.75
N HIS A 301 23.93 4.05 -6.79
CA HIS A 301 23.30 3.56 -8.03
C HIS A 301 23.30 4.61 -9.13
N PHE A 302 22.96 5.86 -8.82
CA PHE A 302 23.03 6.95 -9.80
C PHE A 302 24.44 7.14 -10.36
N ARG A 303 25.47 7.11 -9.51
CA ARG A 303 26.87 7.18 -9.99
C ARG A 303 27.22 5.99 -10.87
N ARG A 304 26.76 4.79 -10.52
CA ARG A 304 27.05 3.56 -11.27
C ARG A 304 26.43 3.54 -12.66
N PHE A 305 25.20 4.02 -12.81
CA PHE A 305 24.44 3.90 -14.07
C PHE A 305 24.48 5.15 -14.96
N ASN A 306 25.03 6.26 -14.47
CA ASN A 306 25.26 7.48 -15.25
C ASN A 306 26.73 7.72 -15.62
N GLN A 307 27.62 6.76 -15.36
CA GLN A 307 28.98 6.69 -15.90
C GLN A 307 28.96 5.99 -17.25
#